data_AF-A0A429PIU3-F1
#
_entry.id   AF-A0A429PIU3-F1
#
_cell.length_a   1.000
_cell.length_b   1.000
_cell.length_c   1.000
_cell.angle_alpha   90.00
_cell.angle_beta   90.00
_cell.angle_gamma   90.00
#
_symmetry.space_group_name_H-M   'P 1'
#
loop_
_entity.id
_entity.type
_entity.pdbx_description
1 polymer ?
#
loop_
_entity_poly.entity_id
_entity_poly.type
_entity_poly.pdbx_seq_one_letter_code
_entity_poly.pdbx_strand_id
1 'polypeptide(L)'
;MHGGGVLLSVCAVACAAVIGVRQARRETREAREARGSAWRAPFAGTGTGPGSAGGRAVFGAVALLALVPFLLVTLSHGYGTESRISAVPLREILDASAHADVDLSDVRAVNLIGNVLLLVPFGAAAAFLWSGRRRVLKTALIGAAFSLVVEVAQYALSLGRVSSVDDVLLNTAGAALGAFAVRRWTRRTRSRRLTLPRPSRAGGEAGARGRTGAGRT
;
A
#
# COMPACT_ATOMS: atom_id res chain seq x y z
N MET A 1 -22.17 1.14 28.49
CA MET A 1 -22.45 2.00 27.32
C MET A 1 -21.20 2.75 26.83
N HIS A 2 -20.01 2.11 26.77
CA HIS A 2 -18.73 2.79 26.46
C HIS A 2 -18.24 2.63 24.99
N GLY A 3 -18.93 1.84 24.16
CA GLY A 3 -18.48 1.55 22.78
C GLY A 3 -18.63 2.70 21.78
N GLY A 4 -19.60 3.61 21.99
CA GLY A 4 -19.91 4.68 21.03
C GLY A 4 -18.84 5.77 20.93
N GLY A 5 -18.22 6.14 22.07
CA GLY A 5 -17.16 7.15 22.10
C GLY A 5 -15.87 6.67 21.44
N VAL A 6 -15.56 5.38 21.56
CA VAL A 6 -14.35 4.77 20.98
C VAL A 6 -14.45 4.67 19.46
N LEU A 7 -15.62 4.31 18.94
CA LEU A 7 -15.86 4.27 17.50
C LEU A 7 -15.71 5.65 16.87
N LEU A 8 -16.16 6.71 17.56
CA LEU A 8 -15.95 8.10 17.16
C LEU A 8 -14.46 8.48 17.17
N SER A 9 -13.69 8.07 18.17
CA SER A 9 -12.24 8.33 18.26
C SER A 9 -11.45 7.63 17.14
N VAL A 10 -11.79 6.38 16.84
CA VAL A 10 -11.20 5.59 15.75
C VAL A 10 -11.52 6.22 14.39
N CYS A 11 -12.78 6.58 14.16
CA CYS A 11 -13.20 7.28 12.96
C CYS A 11 -12.52 8.64 12.82
N ALA A 12 -12.31 9.37 13.92
CA ALA A 12 -11.63 10.67 13.91
C ALA A 12 -10.15 10.54 13.55
N VAL A 13 -9.42 9.55 14.08
CA VAL A 13 -8.01 9.31 13.77
C VAL A 13 -7.84 8.86 12.31
N ALA A 14 -8.72 7.97 11.82
CA ALA A 14 -8.74 7.56 10.42
C ALA A 14 -9.05 8.74 9.47
N CYS A 15 -10.02 9.59 9.83
CA CYS A 15 -10.33 10.82 9.10
C CYS A 15 -9.15 11.80 9.10
N ALA A 16 -8.49 12.02 10.24
CA ALA A 16 -7.33 12.90 10.34
C ALA A 16 -6.16 12.41 9.47
N ALA A 17 -5.90 11.10 9.43
CA ALA A 17 -4.90 10.52 8.54
C ALA A 17 -5.25 10.71 7.05
N VAL A 18 -6.52 10.54 6.67
CA VAL A 18 -7.00 10.78 5.31
C VAL A 18 -6.89 12.27 4.93
N ILE A 19 -7.21 13.18 5.86
CA ILE A 19 -7.11 14.64 5.67
C ILE A 19 -5.65 15.06 5.51
N GLY A 20 -4.75 14.58 6.38
CA GLY A 20 -3.31 14.86 6.27
C GLY A 20 -2.70 14.36 4.95
N VAL A 21 -3.14 13.19 4.47
CA VAL A 21 -2.73 12.68 3.15
C VAL A 21 -3.28 13.54 2.00
N ARG A 22 -4.48 14.12 2.15
CA ARG A 22 -5.07 15.06 1.17
C ARG A 22 -4.38 16.42 1.19
N GLN A 23 -3.99 16.93 2.35
CA GLN A 23 -3.24 18.18 2.49
C GLN A 23 -1.83 18.06 1.89
N ALA A 24 -1.10 16.99 2.22
CA ALA A 24 0.19 16.71 1.62
C ALA A 24 0.13 16.47 0.10
N ARG A 25 -1.05 16.12 -0.45
CA ARG A 25 -1.29 16.04 -1.90
C ARG A 25 -1.52 17.42 -2.51
N ARG A 26 -2.23 18.33 -1.82
CA ARG A 26 -2.45 19.72 -2.27
C ARG A 26 -1.13 20.49 -2.37
N GLU A 27 -0.30 20.40 -1.34
CA GLU A 27 1.04 21.04 -1.34
C GLU A 27 1.92 20.52 -2.50
N THR A 28 1.87 19.22 -2.80
CA THR A 28 2.60 18.66 -3.95
C THR A 28 1.96 18.98 -5.31
N ARG A 29 0.67 19.30 -5.34
CA ARG A 29 -0.06 19.70 -6.55
C ARG A 29 0.22 21.16 -6.87
N GLU A 30 0.16 22.02 -5.87
CA GLU A 30 0.53 23.44 -5.94
C GLU A 30 2.01 23.58 -6.30
N ALA A 31 2.90 22.77 -5.71
CA ALA A 31 4.32 22.72 -6.11
C ALA A 31 4.57 22.14 -7.53
N ARG A 32 3.62 21.41 -8.11
CA ARG A 32 3.68 20.89 -9.50
C ARG A 32 3.07 21.87 -10.50
N GLU A 33 2.01 22.57 -10.12
CA GLU A 33 1.36 23.62 -10.91
C GLU A 33 2.26 24.86 -10.98
N ALA A 34 2.96 25.20 -9.89
CA ALA A 34 4.01 26.23 -9.85
C ALA A 34 5.27 25.87 -10.68
N ARG A 35 5.41 24.61 -11.13
CA ARG A 35 6.59 24.12 -11.86
C ARG A 35 6.38 23.93 -13.37
N GLY A 36 5.27 24.39 -13.96
CA GLY A 36 5.17 24.67 -15.40
C GLY A 36 5.48 23.51 -16.36
N SER A 37 4.43 23.02 -17.04
CA SER A 37 4.44 22.67 -18.48
C SER A 37 5.68 21.96 -19.08
N ALA A 38 6.10 20.79 -18.59
CA ALA A 38 7.08 19.97 -19.33
C ALA A 38 7.11 18.48 -18.95
N TRP A 39 5.96 17.79 -18.86
CA TRP A 39 5.93 16.33 -18.96
C TRP A 39 4.51 15.78 -19.18
N ARG A 40 4.11 15.59 -20.44
CA ARG A 40 2.98 14.71 -20.77
C ARG A 40 3.55 13.31 -20.97
N ALA A 41 3.23 12.38 -20.06
CA ALA A 41 3.66 10.99 -20.20
C ALA A 41 2.95 10.32 -21.40
N PRO A 42 3.60 9.43 -22.18
CA PRO A 42 3.08 8.94 -23.48
C PRO A 42 1.98 7.89 -23.39
N PHE A 43 1.38 7.67 -22.21
CA PHE A 43 0.42 6.58 -21.99
C PHE A 43 -1.02 7.08 -22.14
N ALA A 44 -1.34 7.59 -23.33
CA ALA A 44 -2.70 7.77 -23.82
C ALA A 44 -3.00 6.63 -24.80
N GLY A 45 -3.36 5.46 -24.26
CA GLY A 45 -3.71 4.30 -25.06
C GLY A 45 -3.99 3.14 -24.12
N THR A 46 -5.26 2.78 -23.97
CA THR A 46 -5.86 1.83 -23.00
C THR A 46 -6.06 2.39 -21.59
N GLY A 47 -7.33 2.58 -21.21
CA GLY A 47 -7.77 3.30 -20.01
C GLY A 47 -7.53 2.59 -18.66
N THR A 48 -6.69 1.56 -18.59
CA THR A 48 -6.53 0.69 -17.40
C THR A 48 -5.12 0.71 -16.78
N GLY A 49 -4.26 1.65 -17.15
CA GLY A 49 -2.94 1.80 -16.52
C GLY A 49 -3.02 2.24 -15.03
N PRO A 50 -1.99 2.00 -14.19
CA PRO A 50 -1.96 2.44 -12.78
C PRO A 50 -2.14 3.96 -12.57
N GLY A 51 -1.92 4.75 -13.63
CA GLY A 51 -2.13 6.20 -13.64
C GLY A 51 -3.52 6.65 -14.13
N SER A 52 -4.39 5.74 -14.60
CA SER A 52 -5.76 6.07 -15.01
C SER A 52 -6.71 6.13 -13.81
N ALA A 53 -7.86 6.77 -13.98
CA ALA A 53 -8.89 6.82 -12.93
C ALA A 53 -9.38 5.41 -12.55
N GLY A 54 -9.63 4.55 -13.56
CA GLY A 54 -10.03 3.16 -13.36
C GLY A 54 -8.95 2.32 -12.68
N GLY A 55 -7.69 2.46 -13.08
CA GLY A 55 -6.59 1.73 -12.44
C GLY A 55 -6.44 2.07 -10.95
N ARG A 56 -6.55 3.37 -10.59
CA ARG A 56 -6.54 3.79 -9.18
C ARG A 56 -7.71 3.22 -8.38
N ALA A 57 -8.90 3.15 -8.97
CA ALA A 57 -10.07 2.56 -8.30
C ALA A 57 -9.85 1.07 -8.01
N VAL A 58 -9.34 0.31 -8.99
CA VAL A 58 -9.04 -1.12 -8.83
C VAL A 58 -7.99 -1.36 -7.75
N PHE A 59 -6.84 -0.68 -7.79
CA PHE A 59 -5.81 -0.84 -6.76
C PHE A 59 -6.29 -0.37 -5.38
N GLY A 60 -7.20 0.62 -5.34
CA GLY A 60 -7.86 1.06 -4.12
C GLY A 60 -8.75 -0.04 -3.54
N ALA A 61 -9.59 -0.66 -4.38
CA ALA A 61 -10.44 -1.77 -3.98
C ALA A 61 -9.61 -2.97 -3.50
N VAL A 62 -8.55 -3.34 -4.21
CA VAL A 62 -7.65 -4.43 -3.80
C VAL A 62 -6.98 -4.11 -2.46
N ALA A 63 -6.51 -2.88 -2.26
CA ALA A 63 -5.92 -2.47 -0.99
C ALA A 63 -6.94 -2.57 0.16
N LEU A 64 -8.19 -2.15 -0.06
CA LEU A 64 -9.26 -2.26 0.94
C LEU A 64 -9.63 -3.72 1.23
N LEU A 65 -9.77 -4.55 0.18
CA LEU A 65 -10.07 -5.97 0.32
C LEU A 65 -8.95 -6.71 1.07
N ALA A 66 -7.69 -6.31 0.87
CA ALA A 66 -6.56 -6.87 1.60
C ALA A 66 -6.61 -6.59 3.12
N LEU A 67 -7.38 -5.60 3.57
CA LEU A 67 -7.59 -5.33 5.00
C LEU A 67 -8.64 -6.26 5.62
N VAL A 68 -9.52 -6.88 4.83
CA VAL A 68 -10.57 -7.78 5.35
C VAL A 68 -9.98 -8.98 6.10
N PRO A 69 -9.08 -9.81 5.54
CA PRO A 69 -8.52 -10.94 6.27
C PRO A 69 -7.70 -10.48 7.49
N PHE A 70 -7.00 -9.35 7.40
CA PHE A 70 -6.31 -8.75 8.53
C PHE A 70 -7.27 -8.39 9.66
N LEU A 71 -8.39 -7.71 9.36
CA LEU A 71 -9.40 -7.36 10.35
C LEU A 71 -10.05 -8.61 10.95
N LEU A 72 -10.36 -9.63 10.13
CA LEU A 72 -10.95 -10.88 10.62
C LEU A 72 -10.03 -11.61 11.60
N VAL A 73 -8.74 -11.73 11.27
CA VAL A 73 -7.75 -12.38 12.13
C VAL A 73 -7.52 -11.54 13.39
N THR A 74 -7.34 -10.23 13.25
CA THR A 74 -6.90 -9.37 14.36
C THR A 74 -8.04 -9.02 15.32
N LEU A 75 -9.28 -8.89 14.83
CA LEU A 75 -10.47 -8.65 15.65
C LEU A 75 -11.19 -9.94 16.05
N SER A 76 -10.66 -11.12 15.70
CA SER A 76 -11.16 -12.37 16.26
C SER A 76 -10.99 -12.36 17.78
N HIS A 77 -12.01 -12.84 18.50
CA HIS A 77 -11.94 -12.93 19.96
C HIS A 77 -10.79 -13.84 20.37
N GLY A 78 -9.93 -13.33 21.24
CA GLY A 78 -8.92 -14.12 21.91
C GLY A 78 -9.54 -15.03 22.97
N TYR A 79 -8.79 -16.05 23.39
CA TYR A 79 -9.22 -17.00 24.41
C TYR A 79 -9.09 -16.46 25.85
N GLY A 80 -8.62 -15.22 26.03
CA GLY A 80 -8.44 -14.59 27.33
C GLY A 80 -9.73 -13.94 27.85
N THR A 81 -9.90 -13.94 29.17
CA THR A 81 -11.01 -13.23 29.84
C THR A 81 -10.76 -11.74 30.01
N GLU A 82 -9.51 -11.29 29.85
CA GLU A 82 -9.11 -9.89 30.01
C GLU A 82 -8.17 -9.42 28.90
N SER A 83 -8.34 -8.16 28.48
CA SER A 83 -7.40 -7.50 27.56
C SER A 83 -6.22 -6.93 28.33
N ARG A 84 -5.00 -7.24 27.88
CA ARG A 84 -3.74 -6.74 28.47
C ARG A 84 -3.06 -5.76 27.54
N ILE A 85 -2.38 -4.75 28.08
CA ILE A 85 -1.57 -3.80 27.30
C ILE A 85 -0.10 -4.16 27.44
N SER A 86 0.58 -4.08 26.31
CA SER A 86 1.96 -4.46 26.14
C SER A 86 2.67 -3.27 25.44
N ALA A 87 3.05 -2.25 26.23
CA ALA A 87 3.51 -0.95 25.70
C ALA A 87 5.03 -0.79 25.50
N VAL A 88 5.85 -1.64 26.13
CA VAL A 88 7.31 -1.68 25.90
C VAL A 88 7.60 -2.15 24.47
N PRO A 89 8.19 -1.31 23.60
CA PRO A 89 8.53 -1.72 22.25
C PRO A 89 9.71 -2.71 22.27
N LEU A 90 9.73 -3.57 21.26
CA LEU A 90 10.71 -4.62 20.98
C LEU A 90 10.78 -5.77 21.99
N ARG A 91 10.00 -5.76 23.08
CA ARG A 91 10.11 -6.83 24.09
C ARG A 91 9.74 -8.19 23.50
N GLU A 92 8.65 -8.28 22.73
CA GLU A 92 8.14 -9.57 22.25
C GLU A 92 9.03 -10.10 21.12
N ILE A 93 9.57 -9.18 20.32
CA ILE A 93 10.58 -9.49 19.30
C ILE A 93 11.87 -10.03 19.95
N LEU A 94 12.36 -9.36 21.00
CA LEU A 94 13.58 -9.76 21.70
C LEU A 94 13.41 -11.09 22.45
N ASP A 95 12.28 -11.27 23.13
CA ASP A 95 11.95 -12.50 23.85
C ASP A 95 11.84 -13.70 22.89
N ALA A 96 11.25 -13.50 21.71
CA ALA A 96 11.22 -14.51 20.65
C ALA A 96 12.63 -14.79 20.11
N SER A 97 13.46 -13.76 19.91
CA SER A 97 14.83 -13.92 19.41
C SER A 97 15.79 -14.58 20.40
N ALA A 98 15.50 -14.52 21.70
CA ALA A 98 16.31 -15.19 22.73
C ALA A 98 16.14 -16.72 22.72
N HIS A 99 15.06 -17.22 22.11
CA HIS A 99 14.72 -18.63 21.99
C HIS A 99 14.82 -19.07 20.51
N ALA A 100 15.84 -18.58 19.80
CA ALA A 100 15.98 -18.50 18.34
C ALA A 100 15.88 -19.79 17.50
N ASP A 101 15.54 -20.93 18.10
CA ASP A 101 15.09 -22.07 17.33
C ASP A 101 13.71 -21.71 16.74
N VAL A 102 13.70 -21.20 15.50
CA VAL A 102 12.47 -20.82 14.79
C VAL A 102 11.69 -22.09 14.46
N ASP A 103 10.96 -22.58 15.45
CA ASP A 103 9.98 -23.63 15.29
C ASP A 103 8.65 -22.97 14.90
N LEU A 104 8.05 -23.40 13.79
CA LEU A 104 6.72 -22.95 13.38
C LEU A 104 5.61 -23.46 14.31
N SER A 105 5.96 -24.35 15.26
CA SER A 105 5.11 -24.72 16.39
C SER A 105 5.09 -23.66 17.51
N ASP A 106 6.08 -22.75 17.54
CA ASP A 106 6.11 -21.66 18.51
C ASP A 106 5.10 -20.57 18.14
N VAL A 107 4.08 -20.45 18.99
CA VAL A 107 3.02 -19.43 18.90
C VAL A 107 3.59 -18.02 18.81
N ARG A 108 4.74 -17.74 19.45
CA ARG A 108 5.38 -16.42 19.39
C ARG A 108 5.95 -16.13 18.01
N ALA A 109 6.69 -17.07 17.43
CA ALA A 109 7.24 -16.96 16.09
C ALA A 109 6.13 -16.80 15.04
N VAL A 110 5.05 -17.59 15.16
CA VAL A 110 3.88 -17.50 14.28
C VAL A 110 3.19 -16.13 14.37
N ASN A 111 3.02 -15.57 15.57
CA ASN A 111 2.46 -14.22 15.74
C ASN A 111 3.36 -13.15 15.12
N LEU A 112 4.68 -13.24 15.33
CA LEU A 112 5.64 -12.28 14.80
C LEU A 112 5.60 -12.24 13.26
N ILE A 113 5.69 -13.41 12.65
CA ILE A 113 5.67 -13.58 11.20
C ILE A 113 4.28 -13.23 10.65
N GLY A 114 3.22 -13.69 11.31
CA GLY A 114 1.83 -13.41 10.95
C GLY A 114 1.56 -11.91 10.86
N ASN A 115 1.92 -11.14 11.89
CA ASN A 115 1.70 -9.70 11.93
C ASN A 115 2.46 -8.97 10.80
N VAL A 116 3.68 -9.40 10.45
CA VAL A 116 4.35 -8.86 9.26
C VAL A 116 3.58 -9.20 7.99
N LEU A 117 3.20 -10.48 7.80
CA LEU A 117 2.60 -10.95 6.56
C LEU A 117 1.21 -10.34 6.29
N LEU A 118 0.44 -10.05 7.33
CA LEU A 118 -0.94 -9.59 7.17
C LEU A 118 -1.07 -8.26 6.41
N LEU A 119 -0.15 -7.31 6.59
CA LEU A 119 -0.18 -6.03 5.85
C LEU A 119 0.69 -6.01 4.58
N VAL A 120 1.38 -7.09 4.23
CA VAL A 120 2.15 -7.17 2.95
C VAL A 120 1.24 -7.02 1.72
N PRO A 121 0.10 -7.73 1.59
CA PRO A 121 -0.79 -7.60 0.43
C PRO A 121 -1.38 -6.18 0.30
N PHE A 122 -1.78 -5.59 1.42
CA PHE A 122 -2.19 -4.18 1.48
C PHE A 122 -1.06 -3.27 1.00
N GLY A 123 0.15 -3.46 1.54
CA GLY A 123 1.30 -2.64 1.21
C GLY A 123 1.65 -2.68 -0.28
N ALA A 124 1.58 -3.86 -0.87
CA ALA A 124 1.80 -4.09 -2.29
C ALA A 124 0.73 -3.40 -3.15
N ALA A 125 -0.56 -3.62 -2.87
CA ALA A 125 -1.65 -3.02 -3.64
C ALA A 125 -1.65 -1.49 -3.52
N ALA A 126 -1.54 -1.00 -2.29
CA ALA A 126 -1.57 0.42 -2.00
C ALA A 126 -0.39 1.16 -2.62
N ALA A 127 0.78 0.52 -2.74
CA ALA A 127 1.92 1.11 -3.43
C ALA A 127 1.57 1.55 -4.85
N PHE A 128 0.70 0.84 -5.59
CA PHE A 128 0.29 1.23 -6.94
C PHE A 128 -0.56 2.52 -6.99
N LEU A 129 -1.16 2.92 -5.87
CA LEU A 129 -1.89 4.19 -5.73
C LEU A 129 -0.97 5.41 -5.65
N TRP A 130 0.28 5.21 -5.21
CA TRP A 130 1.24 6.28 -5.02
C TRP A 130 2.39 6.20 -6.03
N SER A 131 2.63 7.34 -6.70
CA SER A 131 3.83 7.54 -7.50
C SER A 131 4.89 8.31 -6.70
N GLY A 132 6.17 8.06 -7.01
CA GLY A 132 7.30 8.85 -6.49
C GLY A 132 8.12 8.20 -5.37
N ARG A 133 9.09 8.96 -4.85
CA ARG A 133 10.14 8.47 -3.93
C ARG A 133 9.60 8.12 -2.54
N ARG A 134 8.52 8.78 -2.11
CA ARG A 134 7.90 8.60 -0.79
C ARG A 134 6.83 7.50 -0.73
N ARG A 135 6.61 6.71 -1.80
CA ARG A 135 5.52 5.70 -1.82
C ARG A 135 5.59 4.73 -0.65
N VAL A 136 6.79 4.18 -0.35
CA VAL A 136 6.99 3.22 0.74
C VAL A 136 6.68 3.85 2.10
N LEU A 137 7.20 5.06 2.35
CA LEU A 137 6.92 5.79 3.59
C LEU A 137 5.43 6.11 3.75
N LYS A 138 4.75 6.55 2.68
CA LYS A 138 3.30 6.79 2.72
C LYS A 138 2.51 5.52 3.03
N THR A 139 2.86 4.40 2.40
CA THR A 139 2.24 3.12 2.70
C THR A 139 2.47 2.70 4.15
N ALA A 140 3.70 2.83 4.63
CA ALA A 140 4.08 2.46 5.99
C ALA A 140 3.32 3.29 7.03
N LEU A 141 3.23 4.62 6.85
CA LEU A 141 2.49 5.49 7.77
C LEU A 141 0.99 5.18 7.81
N ILE A 142 0.40 4.85 6.66
CA ILE A 142 -1.01 4.44 6.62
C ILE A 142 -1.21 3.07 7.27
N GLY A 143 -0.30 2.13 7.02
CA GLY A 143 -0.29 0.82 7.70
C GLY A 143 -0.16 0.96 9.22
N ALA A 144 0.75 1.84 9.68
CA ALA A 144 0.95 2.14 11.10
C ALA A 144 -0.30 2.74 11.74
N ALA A 145 -0.90 3.76 11.11
CA ALA A 145 -2.12 4.38 11.60
C ALA A 145 -3.28 3.39 11.67
N PHE A 146 -3.41 2.53 10.64
CA PHE A 146 -4.45 1.51 10.61
C PHE A 146 -4.24 0.43 11.66
N SER A 147 -3.01 -0.06 11.83
CA SER A 147 -2.68 -1.03 12.87
C SER A 147 -2.89 -0.47 14.27
N LEU A 148 -2.52 0.78 14.51
CA LEU A 148 -2.76 1.45 15.79
C LEU A 148 -4.26 1.54 16.12
N VAL A 149 -5.08 1.87 15.12
CA VAL A 149 -6.54 1.88 15.28
C VAL A 149 -7.07 0.52 15.69
N VAL A 150 -6.58 -0.55 15.09
CA VAL A 150 -7.00 -1.91 15.42
C VAL A 150 -6.57 -2.30 16.84
N GLU A 151 -5.36 -1.95 17.25
CA GLU A 151 -4.86 -2.25 18.59
C GLU A 151 -5.64 -1.54 19.68
N VAL A 152 -6.00 -0.28 19.43
CA VAL A 152 -6.91 0.49 20.30
C VAL A 152 -8.29 -0.17 20.33
N ALA A 153 -8.81 -0.63 19.20
CA ALA A 153 -10.10 -1.31 19.14
C ALA A 153 -10.10 -2.63 19.91
N GLN A 154 -9.05 -3.45 19.78
CA GLN A 154 -8.92 -4.71 20.53
C GLN A 154 -8.90 -4.48 22.04
N TYR A 155 -8.16 -3.47 22.50
CA TYR A 155 -8.11 -3.11 23.91
C TYR A 155 -9.47 -2.60 24.39
N ALA A 156 -10.05 -1.62 23.69
CA ALA A 156 -11.28 -0.97 24.10
C ALA A 156 -12.52 -1.88 24.04
N LEU A 157 -12.54 -2.84 23.11
CA LEU A 157 -13.60 -3.84 22.99
C LEU A 157 -13.37 -5.06 23.90
N SER A 158 -12.30 -5.07 24.70
CA SER A 158 -11.97 -6.16 25.61
C SER A 158 -11.97 -7.53 24.93
N LEU A 159 -11.39 -7.63 23.72
CA LEU A 159 -11.45 -8.84 22.89
C LEU A 159 -10.64 -10.03 23.44
N GLY A 160 -10.18 -9.99 24.70
CA GLY A 160 -9.39 -11.05 25.30
C GLY A 160 -8.01 -11.23 24.66
N ARG A 161 -7.47 -10.15 24.06
CA ARG A 161 -6.17 -10.12 23.36
C ARG A 161 -5.18 -9.20 24.06
N VAL A 162 -3.90 -9.44 23.80
CA VAL A 162 -2.81 -8.55 24.18
C VAL A 162 -2.69 -7.46 23.12
N SER A 163 -2.92 -6.20 23.51
CA SER A 163 -2.70 -5.03 22.65
C SER A 163 -1.23 -4.64 22.75
N SER A 164 -0.47 -4.81 21.66
CA SER A 164 0.99 -4.69 21.66
C SER A 164 1.50 -3.62 20.71
N VAL A 165 2.46 -2.81 21.17
CA VAL A 165 3.19 -1.89 20.29
C VAL A 165 4.01 -2.65 19.25
N ASP A 166 4.44 -3.87 19.56
CA ASP A 166 5.19 -4.73 18.64
C ASP A 166 4.33 -5.15 17.44
N ASP A 167 3.03 -5.39 17.64
CA ASP A 167 2.11 -5.73 16.56
C ASP A 167 1.94 -4.56 15.57
N VAL A 168 1.87 -3.33 16.08
CA VAL A 168 1.87 -2.11 15.25
C VAL A 168 3.16 -1.99 14.44
N LEU A 169 4.31 -2.27 15.04
CA LEU A 169 5.61 -2.22 14.36
C LEU A 169 5.73 -3.28 13.27
N LEU A 170 5.30 -4.52 13.54
CA LEU A 170 5.37 -5.64 12.60
C LEU A 170 4.42 -5.43 11.42
N ASN A 171 3.17 -5.02 11.67
CA ASN A 171 2.21 -4.65 10.64
C ASN A 171 2.75 -3.51 9.76
N THR A 172 3.35 -2.48 10.39
CA THR A 172 4.00 -1.38 9.67
C THR A 172 5.14 -1.87 8.78
N ALA A 173 5.97 -2.80 9.27
CA ALA A 173 7.03 -3.42 8.50
C ALA A 173 6.48 -4.21 7.32
N GLY A 174 5.39 -4.97 7.50
CA GLY A 174 4.65 -5.66 6.45
C GLY A 174 4.19 -4.72 5.32
N ALA A 175 3.52 -3.63 5.70
CA ALA A 175 3.07 -2.61 4.76
C ALA A 175 4.24 -1.99 3.97
N ALA A 176 5.36 -1.73 4.64
CA ALA A 176 6.57 -1.20 4.02
C ALA A 176 7.22 -2.22 3.06
N LEU A 177 7.31 -3.49 3.45
CA LEU A 177 7.87 -4.58 2.64
C LEU A 177 7.07 -4.81 1.36
N GLY A 178 5.74 -4.90 1.45
CA GLY A 178 4.87 -5.01 0.28
C GLY A 178 5.07 -3.84 -0.69
N ALA A 179 5.14 -2.61 -0.16
CA ALA A 179 5.36 -1.43 -0.99
C ALA A 179 6.76 -1.39 -1.62
N PHE A 180 7.77 -1.85 -0.88
CA PHE A 180 9.15 -1.93 -1.35
C PHE A 180 9.30 -2.96 -2.48
N ALA A 181 8.70 -4.14 -2.33
CA ALA A 181 8.70 -5.19 -3.35
C ALA A 181 8.15 -4.66 -4.69
N VAL A 182 7.00 -3.97 -4.66
CA VAL A 182 6.41 -3.35 -5.84
C VAL A 182 7.30 -2.23 -6.41
N ARG A 183 7.92 -1.41 -5.56
CA ARG A 183 8.89 -0.39 -6.01
C ARG A 183 10.07 -1.02 -6.73
N ARG A 184 10.61 -2.14 -6.24
CA ARG A 184 11.73 -2.84 -6.85
C ARG A 184 11.33 -3.47 -8.18
N TRP A 185 10.18 -4.14 -8.22
CA TRP A 185 9.64 -4.76 -9.43
C TRP A 185 9.41 -3.73 -10.54
N THR A 186 8.70 -2.64 -10.24
CA THR A 186 8.40 -1.58 -11.22
C THR A 186 9.64 -0.87 -11.77
N ARG A 187 10.72 -0.73 -10.98
CA ARG A 187 12.01 -0.21 -11.47
C ARG A 187 12.71 -1.17 -12.44
N ARG A 188 12.70 -2.47 -12.14
CA ARG A 188 13.29 -3.49 -13.03
C ARG A 188 12.59 -3.52 -14.39
N THR A 189 11.26 -3.53 -14.39
CA THR A 189 10.47 -3.59 -15.64
C THR A 189 10.64 -2.35 -16.52
N ARG A 190 10.77 -1.15 -15.92
CA ARG A 190 11.05 0.08 -16.68
C ARG A 190 12.41 0.05 -17.36
N SER A 191 13.43 -0.44 -16.66
CA SER A 191 14.80 -0.52 -17.19
C SER A 191 14.84 -1.46 -18.41
N ARG A 192 14.12 -2.60 -18.32
CA ARG A 192 14.04 -3.60 -19.40
C ARG A 192 13.30 -3.11 -20.65
N ARG A 193 12.27 -2.26 -20.48
CA ARG A 193 11.49 -1.68 -21.60
C ARG A 193 12.26 -0.63 -22.39
N LEU A 194 13.21 0.06 -21.76
CA LEU A 194 14.03 1.09 -22.42
C LEU A 194 15.15 0.49 -23.27
N THR A 195 15.48 -0.79 -23.09
CA THR A 195 16.54 -1.50 -23.82
C THR A 195 16.03 -2.23 -25.08
N LEU A 196 14.72 -2.39 -25.27
CA LEU A 196 14.19 -3.04 -26.46
C LEU A 196 14.29 -2.10 -27.68
N PRO A 197 14.83 -2.56 -28.83
CA PRO A 197 14.84 -1.77 -30.07
C PRO A 197 13.41 -1.35 -30.41
N ARG A 198 13.19 -0.04 -30.62
CA ARG A 198 11.90 0.42 -31.14
C ARG A 198 11.70 -0.21 -32.52
N PRO A 199 10.56 -0.86 -32.80
CA PRO A 199 10.26 -1.30 -34.15
C PRO A 199 10.33 -0.07 -35.06
N SER A 200 11.29 -0.10 -35.99
CA SER A 200 11.43 0.95 -37.01
C SER A 200 10.10 1.06 -37.74
N ARG A 201 9.57 2.28 -37.87
CA ARG A 201 8.43 2.58 -38.75
C ARG A 201 8.88 2.48 -40.23
N ALA A 202 9.51 1.38 -40.62
CA ALA A 202 9.86 1.07 -41.99
C ALA A 202 8.71 0.27 -42.60
N GLY A 203 7.78 0.95 -43.27
CA GLY A 203 6.69 0.29 -43.99
C GLY A 203 5.56 1.20 -44.47
N GLY A 204 5.55 2.49 -44.11
CA GLY A 204 4.41 3.38 -44.39
C GLY A 204 4.49 4.25 -45.65
N GLU A 205 5.67 4.41 -46.29
CA GLU A 205 5.84 5.46 -47.31
C GLU A 205 5.98 4.97 -48.76
N ALA A 206 5.95 3.65 -49.02
CA ALA A 206 6.11 3.13 -50.38
C ALA A 206 4.83 3.14 -51.25
N GLY A 207 3.67 3.57 -50.72
CA GLY A 207 2.37 3.42 -51.40
C GLY A 207 1.75 4.66 -52.06
N ALA A 208 2.33 5.86 -51.88
CA ALA A 208 1.61 7.12 -52.21
C ALA A 208 2.15 7.90 -53.42
N ARG A 209 3.15 7.40 -54.17
CA ARG A 209 3.74 8.10 -55.33
C ARG A 209 3.52 7.38 -56.65
N GLY A 210 2.26 7.20 -57.02
CA GLY A 210 1.94 6.75 -58.38
C GLY A 210 0.45 6.78 -58.61
N ARG A 211 -0.12 7.95 -58.91
CA ARG A 211 -1.42 8.14 -59.60
C ARG A 211 -1.74 9.63 -59.78
N THR A 212 -0.93 10.34 -60.55
CA THR A 212 -1.33 11.62 -61.17
C THR A 212 -0.68 11.71 -62.55
N GLY A 213 -1.41 11.37 -63.61
CA GLY A 213 -0.90 11.50 -64.98
C GLY A 213 -1.63 10.67 -66.03
N ALA A 214 -2.89 10.99 -66.31
CA ALA A 214 -3.60 10.70 -67.57
C ALA A 214 -5.01 11.30 -67.40
N GLY A 215 -5.59 12.12 -68.26
CA GLY A 215 -5.25 12.68 -69.56
C GLY A 215 -6.56 13.33 -70.00
N ARG A 216 -6.57 14.66 -70.19
CA ARG A 216 -7.69 15.40 -70.80
C ARG A 216 -7.22 15.82 -72.18
N THR A 217 -7.80 15.22 -73.21
CA THR A 217 -8.04 15.78 -74.55
C THR A 217 -9.15 14.96 -75.17
#